data_AF-W0EMW9-F1
#
_entry.id   AF-W0EMW9-F1
#
_cell.length_a   1.000
_cell.length_b   1.000
_cell.length_c   1.000
_cell.angle_alpha   90.00
_cell.angle_beta   90.00
_cell.angle_gamma   90.00
#
_symmetry.space_group_name_H-M   'P 1'
#
loop_
_entity.id
_entity.type
_entity.pdbx_description
1 polymer ?
#
loop_
_entity_poly.entity_id
_entity_poly.type
_entity_poly.pdbx_seq_one_letter_code
_entity_poly.pdbx_strand_id
1 'polypeptide(L)'
;MTSITEDNDFSNIFRTSKNGFIQFAYSYLGNMQDAEDVVMESYIQYWENKDKETFQATNIKGYIFTIIRNKCIDVLEERKHLLQKNEELYNHMIGEIELNISSLKGCDPSELFTSEIEKIVHSTIETLPNRTREIFYERYLEQKPYKTIAENFGITIKGVEFHISKSLNILRKSLKDYL
;
A
#
# COMPACT_ATOMS: atom_id res chain seq x y z
N MET A 1 -32.59 3.69 -9.46
CA MET A 1 -32.16 3.90 -8.05
C MET A 1 -30.83 3.20 -7.75
N THR A 2 -30.43 2.20 -8.54
CA THR A 2 -29.19 1.41 -8.38
C THR A 2 -27.89 2.21 -8.60
N SER A 3 -27.86 3.14 -9.57
CA SER A 3 -26.65 3.90 -9.93
C SER A 3 -26.14 4.88 -8.85
N ILE A 4 -27.01 5.35 -7.94
CA ILE A 4 -26.61 6.32 -6.88
C ILE A 4 -25.87 5.62 -5.73
N THR A 5 -26.17 4.33 -5.50
CA THR A 5 -25.53 3.50 -4.47
C THR A 5 -24.14 3.03 -4.87
N GLU A 6 -23.94 2.63 -6.14
CA GLU A 6 -22.65 2.16 -6.66
C GLU A 6 -21.58 3.29 -6.72
N ASP A 7 -22.00 4.51 -7.08
CA ASP A 7 -21.13 5.69 -7.08
C ASP A 7 -20.65 6.08 -5.66
N ASN A 8 -21.50 5.83 -4.65
CA ASN A 8 -21.16 6.07 -3.25
C ASN A 8 -20.16 5.04 -2.71
N ASP A 9 -20.29 3.76 -3.09
CA ASP A 9 -19.36 2.71 -2.67
C ASP A 9 -17.98 2.91 -3.29
N PHE A 10 -17.88 3.26 -4.57
CA PHE A 10 -16.60 3.58 -5.20
C PHE A 10 -15.94 4.80 -4.55
N SER A 11 -16.69 5.90 -4.36
CA SER A 11 -16.17 7.12 -3.74
C SER A 11 -15.63 6.86 -2.34
N ASN A 12 -16.32 6.01 -1.57
CA ASN A 12 -15.89 5.63 -0.23
C ASN A 12 -14.62 4.74 -0.26
N ILE A 13 -14.58 3.73 -1.13
CA ILE A 13 -13.40 2.87 -1.31
C ILE A 13 -12.19 3.70 -1.72
N PHE A 14 -12.36 4.60 -2.69
CA PHE A 14 -11.31 5.50 -3.14
C PHE A 14 -10.78 6.35 -1.97
N ARG A 15 -11.66 7.06 -1.26
CA ARG A 15 -11.25 7.93 -0.13
C ARG A 15 -10.55 7.18 0.99
N THR A 16 -11.00 5.95 1.29
CA THR A 16 -10.49 5.18 2.43
C THR A 16 -9.23 4.38 2.11
N SER A 17 -9.02 3.96 0.86
CA SER A 17 -7.90 3.07 0.50
C SER A 17 -6.82 3.68 -0.41
N LYS A 18 -7.10 4.80 -1.10
CA LYS A 18 -6.14 5.44 -2.03
C LYS A 18 -4.76 5.64 -1.41
N ASN A 19 -4.68 6.24 -0.23
CA ASN A 19 -3.37 6.57 0.36
C ASN A 19 -2.61 5.32 0.79
N GLY A 20 -3.30 4.29 1.28
CA GLY A 20 -2.69 2.99 1.57
C GLY A 20 -2.08 2.36 0.33
N PHE A 21 -2.80 2.43 -0.80
CA PHE A 21 -2.30 1.95 -2.07
C PHE A 21 -1.13 2.78 -2.62
N ILE A 22 -1.14 4.11 -2.46
CA ILE A 22 0.00 4.96 -2.84
C ILE A 22 1.24 4.59 -2.03
N GLN A 23 1.10 4.40 -0.71
CA GLN A 23 2.23 3.99 0.13
C GLN A 23 2.76 2.60 -0.24
N PHE A 24 1.86 1.67 -0.60
CA PHE A 24 2.24 0.37 -1.13
C PHE A 24 3.04 0.52 -2.42
N ALA A 25 2.51 1.19 -3.44
CA ALA A 25 3.20 1.39 -4.71
C ALA A 25 4.55 2.12 -4.51
N TYR A 26 4.58 3.15 -3.66
CA TYR A 26 5.79 3.90 -3.32
C TYR A 26 6.87 3.01 -2.70
N SER A 27 6.50 2.04 -1.86
CA SER A 27 7.47 1.13 -1.24
C SER A 27 8.23 0.25 -2.24
N TYR A 28 7.67 0.02 -3.43
CA TYR A 28 8.32 -0.72 -4.52
C TYR A 28 8.94 0.20 -5.58
N LEU A 29 8.30 1.32 -5.88
CA LEU A 29 8.71 2.21 -6.97
C LEU A 29 9.71 3.28 -6.54
N GLY A 30 9.78 3.62 -5.25
CA GLY A 30 10.69 4.63 -4.70
C GLY A 30 10.45 6.07 -5.21
N ASN A 31 9.46 6.26 -6.08
CA ASN A 31 9.08 7.53 -6.67
C ASN A 31 7.61 7.80 -6.38
N MET A 32 7.32 8.93 -5.73
CA MET A 32 5.97 9.30 -5.31
C MET A 32 5.06 9.59 -6.51
N GLN A 33 5.59 10.22 -7.56
CA GLN A 33 4.83 10.54 -8.77
C GLN A 33 4.38 9.24 -9.45
N ASP A 34 5.32 8.32 -9.71
CA ASP A 34 5.01 7.02 -10.32
C ASP A 34 4.00 6.23 -9.48
N ALA A 35 4.11 6.30 -8.15
CA ALA A 35 3.18 5.64 -7.23
C ALA A 35 1.77 6.23 -7.30
N GLU A 36 1.64 7.55 -7.31
CA GLU A 36 0.35 8.24 -7.46
C GLU A 36 -0.28 7.93 -8.81
N ASP A 37 0.49 7.97 -9.90
CA ASP A 37 0.03 7.71 -11.25
C ASP A 37 -0.46 6.26 -11.39
N VAL A 38 0.31 5.28 -10.93
CA VAL A 38 -0.09 3.87 -10.92
C VAL A 38 -1.41 3.66 -10.17
N VAL A 39 -1.59 4.28 -9.01
CA VAL A 39 -2.81 4.14 -8.22
C VAL A 39 -4.00 4.81 -8.93
N MET A 40 -3.83 6.04 -9.41
CA MET A 40 -4.90 6.78 -10.09
C MET A 40 -5.35 6.07 -11.37
N GLU A 41 -4.40 5.60 -12.20
CA GLU A 41 -4.70 4.79 -13.37
C GLU A 41 -5.43 3.49 -13.03
N SER A 42 -5.10 2.86 -11.90
CA SER A 42 -5.77 1.63 -11.47
C SER A 42 -7.23 1.87 -11.10
N TYR A 43 -7.52 3.00 -10.44
CA TYR A 43 -8.89 3.41 -10.13
C TYR A 43 -9.68 3.77 -11.40
N ILE A 44 -9.05 4.44 -12.36
CA ILE A 44 -9.66 4.75 -13.67
C ILE A 44 -9.98 3.45 -14.42
N GLN A 45 -9.01 2.53 -14.49
CA GLN A 45 -9.20 1.23 -15.14
C GLN A 45 -10.32 0.42 -14.48
N TYR A 46 -10.43 0.44 -13.15
CA TYR A 46 -11.58 -0.15 -12.48
C TYR A 46 -12.89 0.53 -12.92
N TRP A 47 -12.93 1.86 -12.91
CA TRP A 47 -14.13 2.63 -13.25
C TRP A 47 -14.63 2.34 -14.67
N GLU A 48 -13.73 2.17 -15.62
CA GLU A 48 -14.05 1.81 -17.01
C GLU A 48 -14.52 0.37 -17.18
N ASN A 49 -14.17 -0.52 -16.24
CA ASN A 49 -14.47 -1.95 -16.32
C ASN A 49 -15.66 -2.38 -15.45
N LYS A 50 -16.07 -1.56 -14.47
CA LYS A 50 -17.08 -1.94 -13.46
C LYS A 50 -18.45 -2.29 -14.04
N ASP A 51 -18.82 -1.69 -15.17
CA ASP A 51 -20.14 -1.88 -15.82
C ASP A 51 -20.13 -3.00 -16.88
N LYS A 52 -19.00 -3.69 -17.07
CA LYS A 52 -18.91 -4.80 -18.02
C LYS A 52 -19.60 -6.04 -17.44
N GLU A 53 -20.38 -6.74 -18.25
CA GLU A 53 -21.11 -7.96 -17.82
C GLU A 53 -20.19 -9.07 -17.25
N THR A 54 -18.91 -9.05 -17.61
CA THR A 54 -17.89 -9.98 -17.12
C THR A 54 -17.33 -9.59 -15.74
N PHE A 55 -17.69 -8.43 -15.21
CA PHE A 55 -17.20 -7.92 -13.93
C PHE A 55 -18.07 -8.43 -12.78
N GLN A 56 -17.58 -9.43 -12.05
CA GLN A 56 -18.25 -10.00 -10.87
C GLN A 56 -17.36 -9.95 -9.61
N ALA A 57 -16.56 -8.89 -9.45
CA ALA A 57 -15.66 -8.78 -8.31
C ALA A 57 -16.47 -8.48 -7.03
N THR A 58 -16.61 -9.50 -6.17
CA THR A 58 -17.16 -9.35 -4.81
C THR A 58 -16.22 -8.56 -3.89
N ASN A 59 -14.92 -8.49 -4.22
CA ASN A 59 -13.91 -7.72 -3.51
C ASN A 59 -13.28 -6.65 -4.41
N ILE A 60 -13.87 -5.45 -4.43
CA ILE A 60 -13.42 -4.30 -5.23
C ILE A 60 -11.98 -3.88 -4.85
N LYS A 61 -11.65 -3.84 -3.54
CA LYS A 61 -10.31 -3.46 -3.08
C LYS A 61 -9.25 -4.44 -3.56
N GLY A 62 -9.51 -5.74 -3.46
CA GLY A 62 -8.62 -6.80 -3.96
C GLY A 62 -8.43 -6.74 -5.48
N TYR A 63 -9.49 -6.42 -6.22
CA TYR A 63 -9.39 -6.20 -7.67
C TYR A 63 -8.51 -5.00 -8.01
N ILE A 64 -8.75 -3.84 -7.40
CA ILE A 64 -7.94 -2.63 -7.61
C ILE A 64 -6.48 -2.89 -7.21
N PHE A 65 -6.24 -3.56 -6.09
CA PHE A 65 -4.90 -3.93 -5.65
C PHE A 65 -4.19 -4.83 -6.66
N THR A 66 -4.91 -5.77 -7.28
CA THR A 66 -4.36 -6.61 -8.35
C THR A 66 -3.87 -5.77 -9.52
N ILE A 67 -4.64 -4.76 -9.93
CA ILE A 67 -4.23 -3.84 -11.00
C ILE A 67 -2.98 -3.05 -10.59
N ILE A 68 -2.97 -2.48 -9.38
CA ILE A 68 -1.84 -1.70 -8.84
C ILE A 68 -0.57 -2.54 -8.81
N ARG A 69 -0.66 -3.74 -8.23
CA ARG A 69 0.46 -4.69 -8.16
C ARG A 69 1.01 -5.01 -9.54
N ASN A 70 0.14 -5.30 -10.51
CA ASN A 70 0.57 -5.62 -11.88
C ASN A 70 1.24 -4.41 -12.54
N LYS A 71 0.67 -3.20 -12.41
CA LYS A 71 1.29 -1.97 -12.91
C LYS A 71 2.65 -1.67 -12.25
N CYS A 72 2.80 -1.91 -10.95
CA CYS A 72 4.11 -1.81 -10.29
C CYS A 72 5.12 -2.79 -10.88
N ILE A 73 4.72 -4.02 -11.18
CA ILE A 73 5.59 -5.01 -11.86
C ILE A 73 5.96 -4.49 -13.26
N ASP A 74 5.01 -3.98 -14.04
CA ASP A 74 5.25 -3.46 -15.39
C ASP A 74 6.28 -2.32 -15.37
N VAL A 75 6.14 -1.36 -14.45
CA VAL A 75 7.11 -0.25 -14.26
C VAL A 75 8.49 -0.78 -13.89
N LEU A 76 8.58 -1.77 -13.01
CA LEU A 76 9.87 -2.36 -12.61
C LEU A 76 10.53 -3.16 -13.73
N GLU A 77 9.76 -3.91 -14.52
CA GLU A 77 10.26 -4.61 -15.71
C GLU A 77 10.75 -3.61 -16.77
N GLU A 78 10.03 -2.51 -16.98
CA GLU A 78 10.49 -1.43 -17.88
C GLU A 78 11.81 -0.82 -17.40
N ARG A 79 11.93 -0.49 -16.10
CA ARG A 79 13.18 0.01 -15.51
C ARG A 79 14.32 -1.00 -15.68
N LYS A 80 14.06 -2.29 -15.47
CA LYS A 80 15.03 -3.37 -15.71
C LYS A 80 15.50 -3.38 -17.16
N HIS A 81 14.59 -3.29 -18.13
CA HIS A 81 14.92 -3.23 -19.56
C HIS A 81 15.73 -1.99 -19.94
N LEU A 82 15.44 -0.83 -19.34
CA LEU A 82 16.21 0.40 -19.56
C LEU A 82 17.62 0.30 -18.99
N LEU A 83 17.78 -0.30 -17.81
CA LEU A 83 19.08 -0.50 -17.17
C LEU A 83 19.98 -1.45 -17.96
N GLN A 84 19.43 -2.45 -18.67
CA GLN A 84 20.23 -3.36 -19.51
C GLN A 84 21.06 -2.63 -20.59
N LYS A 85 20.73 -1.38 -20.91
CA LYS A 85 21.49 -0.55 -21.85
C LYS A 85 22.76 0.06 -21.23
N ASN A 86 22.96 -0.08 -19.91
CA ASN A 86 24.12 0.39 -19.17
C ASN A 86 24.57 -0.67 -18.14
N GLU A 87 25.63 -1.41 -18.48
CA GLU A 87 26.10 -2.58 -17.73
C GLU A 87 26.52 -2.28 -16.29
N GLU A 88 27.13 -1.12 -16.02
CA GLU A 88 27.55 -0.73 -14.67
C GLU A 88 26.35 -0.45 -13.76
N LEU A 89 25.38 0.33 -14.26
CA LEU A 89 24.13 0.63 -13.55
C LEU A 89 23.28 -0.62 -13.36
N TYR A 90 23.23 -1.49 -14.38
CA TYR A 90 22.50 -2.76 -14.32
C TYR A 90 23.01 -3.63 -13.17
N ASN A 91 24.32 -3.88 -13.08
CA ASN A 91 24.90 -4.75 -12.06
C ASN A 91 24.68 -4.22 -10.62
N HIS A 92 24.53 -2.91 -10.45
CA HIS A 92 24.29 -2.31 -9.14
C HIS A 92 22.82 -2.38 -8.69
N MET A 93 21.88 -2.23 -9.62
CA MET A 93 20.45 -2.05 -9.29
C MET A 93 19.58 -3.29 -9.54
N ILE A 94 20.04 -4.24 -10.36
CA ILE A 94 19.20 -5.37 -10.80
C ILE A 94 18.70 -6.24 -9.64
N GLY A 95 19.55 -6.48 -8.63
CA GLY A 95 19.20 -7.35 -7.50
C GLY A 95 18.01 -6.83 -6.71
N GLU A 96 17.95 -5.52 -6.45
CA GLU A 96 16.83 -4.88 -5.75
C GLU A 96 15.54 -4.96 -6.59
N ILE A 97 15.64 -4.68 -7.89
CA ILE A 97 14.49 -4.72 -8.80
C ILE A 97 13.91 -6.15 -8.87
N GLU A 98 14.75 -7.17 -9.01
CA GLU A 98 14.31 -8.57 -9.07
C GLU A 98 13.69 -9.05 -7.77
N LEU A 99 14.24 -8.64 -6.62
CA LEU A 99 13.64 -8.93 -5.30
C LEU A 99 12.26 -8.29 -5.17
N ASN A 100 12.10 -7.03 -5.59
CA ASN A 100 10.84 -6.32 -5.55
C ASN A 100 9.79 -6.96 -6.47
N ILE A 101 10.16 -7.34 -7.70
CA ILE A 101 9.27 -8.07 -8.62
C ILE A 101 8.85 -9.42 -8.04
N SER A 102 9.79 -10.17 -7.46
CA SER A 102 9.51 -11.47 -6.84
C SER A 102 8.53 -11.33 -5.66
N SER A 103 8.77 -10.35 -4.79
CA SER A 103 7.88 -10.02 -3.66
C SER A 103 6.47 -9.65 -4.14
N LEU A 104 6.34 -8.82 -5.18
CA LEU A 104 5.04 -8.47 -5.76
C LEU A 104 4.32 -9.70 -6.34
N LYS A 105 5.02 -10.59 -7.05
CA LYS A 105 4.44 -11.82 -7.61
C LYS A 105 3.96 -12.80 -6.55
N GLY A 106 4.61 -12.85 -5.39
CA GLY A 106 4.19 -13.67 -4.24
C GLY A 106 3.00 -13.09 -3.45
N CYS A 107 2.59 -11.86 -3.74
CA CYS A 107 1.53 -11.17 -3.01
C CYS A 107 0.14 -11.59 -3.52
N ASP A 108 -0.63 -12.33 -2.70
CA ASP A 108 -2.01 -12.74 -3.02
C ASP A 108 -3.04 -11.64 -2.66
N PRO A 109 -3.70 -11.01 -3.66
CA PRO A 109 -4.71 -9.98 -3.46
C PRO A 109 -5.97 -10.47 -2.74
N SER A 110 -6.26 -11.77 -2.82
CA SER A 110 -7.48 -12.36 -2.26
C SER A 110 -7.43 -12.47 -0.74
N GLU A 111 -6.23 -12.55 -0.17
CA GLU A 111 -6.01 -12.66 1.28
C GLU A 111 -5.86 -11.29 1.96
N LEU A 112 -5.24 -10.33 1.26
CA LEU A 112 -4.79 -9.02 1.80
C LEU A 112 -5.91 -8.06 2.26
N PHE A 113 -7.13 -8.22 1.76
CA PHE A 113 -8.29 -7.37 2.10
C PHE A 113 -9.43 -8.17 2.73
N THR A 114 -9.11 -9.26 3.41
CA THR A 114 -10.09 -10.01 4.19
C THR A 114 -10.43 -9.28 5.48
N SER A 115 -11.68 -9.44 5.94
CA SER A 115 -12.09 -8.96 7.28
C SER A 115 -11.26 -9.56 8.41
N GLU A 116 -10.58 -10.68 8.15
CA GLU A 116 -9.68 -11.35 9.09
C GLU A 116 -8.36 -10.58 9.24
N ILE A 117 -7.71 -10.18 8.14
CA ILE A 117 -6.52 -9.34 8.21
C ILE A 117 -6.83 -7.97 8.83
N GLU A 118 -7.95 -7.35 8.46
CA GLU A 118 -8.38 -6.09 9.09
C GLU A 118 -8.55 -6.26 10.60
N LYS A 119 -9.17 -7.35 11.06
CA LYS A 119 -9.27 -7.68 12.50
C LYS A 119 -7.91 -7.89 13.14
N ILE A 120 -7.01 -8.64 12.53
CA ILE A 120 -5.66 -8.90 13.07
C ILE A 120 -4.89 -7.58 13.21
N VAL A 121 -4.93 -6.71 12.21
CA VAL A 121 -4.32 -5.38 12.28
C VAL A 121 -4.92 -4.57 13.42
N HIS A 122 -6.25 -4.51 13.50
CA HIS A 122 -6.93 -3.72 14.53
C HIS A 122 -6.63 -4.23 15.95
N SER A 123 -6.75 -5.54 16.18
CA SER A 123 -6.45 -6.15 17.48
C SER A 123 -4.98 -5.98 17.84
N THR A 124 -4.07 -6.06 16.86
CA THR A 124 -2.65 -5.84 17.10
C THR A 124 -2.36 -4.40 17.52
N ILE A 125 -2.97 -3.42 16.85
CA ILE A 125 -2.82 -2.01 17.21
C ILE A 125 -3.36 -1.74 18.62
N GLU A 126 -4.46 -2.38 19.02
CA GLU A 126 -5.03 -2.27 20.37
C GLU A 126 -4.08 -2.79 21.47
N THR A 127 -3.19 -3.75 21.15
CA THR A 127 -2.18 -4.23 22.10
C THR A 127 -1.04 -3.24 22.32
N LEU A 128 -0.89 -2.23 21.46
CA LEU A 128 0.18 -1.24 21.58
C LEU A 128 -0.05 -0.34 22.80
N PRO A 129 1.02 0.04 23.54
CA PRO A 129 0.93 1.08 24.57
C PRO A 129 0.32 2.37 23.98
N ASN A 130 -0.55 3.05 24.74
CA ASN A 130 -1.33 4.21 24.27
C ASN A 130 -0.50 5.20 23.45
N ARG A 131 0.65 5.64 23.97
CA ARG A 131 1.52 6.59 23.26
C ARG A 131 2.03 6.08 21.90
N THR A 132 2.42 4.81 21.81
CA THR A 132 2.87 4.19 20.55
C THR A 132 1.72 4.07 19.56
N ARG A 133 0.51 3.78 20.07
CA ARG A 133 -0.71 3.65 19.28
C ARG A 133 -1.14 4.98 18.68
N GLU A 134 -1.16 6.05 19.49
CA GLU A 134 -1.52 7.40 19.04
C GLU A 134 -0.52 7.92 17.99
N ILE A 135 0.79 7.72 18.21
CA ILE A 135 1.81 8.05 17.22
C ILE A 135 1.60 7.28 15.90
N PHE A 136 1.24 5.99 15.99
CA PHE A 136 0.92 5.20 14.82
C PHE A 136 -0.33 5.73 14.08
N TYR A 137 -1.38 6.11 14.80
CA TYR A 137 -2.58 6.70 14.20
C TYR A 137 -2.30 8.06 13.55
N GLU A 138 -1.59 8.96 14.22
CA GLU A 138 -1.22 10.25 13.61
C GLU A 138 -0.45 10.05 12.29
N ARG A 139 0.41 9.02 12.24
CA ARG A 139 1.17 8.73 11.03
C ARG A 139 0.33 8.08 9.94
N TYR A 140 -0.41 7.03 10.26
CA TYR A 140 -1.03 6.16 9.24
C TYR A 140 -2.49 6.49 8.95
N LEU A 141 -3.22 7.03 9.93
CA LEU A 141 -4.62 7.44 9.76
C LEU A 141 -4.70 8.92 9.36
N GLU A 142 -3.98 9.79 10.07
CA GLU A 142 -4.00 11.24 9.84
C GLU A 142 -2.92 11.72 8.87
N GLN A 143 -1.99 10.86 8.47
CA GLN A 143 -0.93 11.14 7.49
C GLN A 143 -0.01 12.32 7.86
N LYS A 144 0.14 12.61 9.16
CA LYS A 144 1.01 13.69 9.62
C LYS A 144 2.49 13.36 9.31
N PRO A 145 3.29 14.36 8.90
CA PRO A 145 4.73 14.17 8.72
C PRO A 145 5.41 13.98 10.08
N TYR A 146 6.53 13.24 10.11
CA TYR A 146 7.22 12.90 11.37
C TYR A 146 7.58 14.12 12.21
N LYS A 147 7.88 15.25 11.57
CA LYS A 147 8.14 16.52 12.24
C LYS A 147 6.95 17.00 13.06
N THR A 148 5.74 17.02 12.48
CA THR A 148 4.51 17.42 13.16
C THR A 148 4.18 16.46 14.31
N ILE A 149 4.37 15.16 14.11
CA ILE A 149 4.15 14.16 15.18
C ILE A 149 5.16 14.37 16.32
N ALA A 150 6.43 14.62 16.01
CA ALA A 150 7.46 14.89 17.00
C ALA A 150 7.11 16.11 17.86
N GLU A 151 6.60 17.18 17.23
CA GLU A 151 6.10 18.39 17.89
C GLU A 151 4.88 18.09 18.79
N ASN A 152 3.88 17.35 18.28
CA ASN A 152 2.66 17.01 19.04
C ASN A 152 2.95 16.21 20.31
N PHE A 153 3.92 15.30 20.27
CA PHE A 153 4.25 14.40 21.38
C PHE A 153 5.44 14.86 22.23
N GLY A 154 6.07 16.00 21.90
CA GLY A 154 7.25 16.51 22.60
C GLY A 154 8.44 15.54 22.57
N ILE A 155 8.64 14.85 21.44
CA ILE A 155 9.74 13.89 21.23
C ILE A 155 10.59 14.27 20.02
N THR A 156 11.71 13.59 19.81
CA THR A 156 12.52 13.76 18.60
C THR A 156 11.90 13.01 17.42
N ILE A 157 12.26 13.39 16.19
CA ILE A 157 11.92 12.62 14.97
C ILE A 157 12.37 11.16 15.11
N LYS A 158 13.56 10.92 15.68
CA LYS A 158 14.04 9.56 16.00
C LYS A 158 13.15 8.82 17.00
N GLY A 159 12.53 9.54 17.95
CA GLY A 159 11.52 8.99 18.85
C GLY A 159 10.27 8.52 18.10
N VAL A 160 9.79 9.32 17.13
CA VAL A 160 8.69 8.91 16.24
C VAL A 160 9.07 7.66 15.47
N GLU A 161 10.24 7.63 14.82
CA GLU A 161 10.76 6.46 14.09
C GLU A 161 10.83 5.20 14.96
N PHE A 162 11.25 5.34 16.23
CA PHE A 162 11.27 4.25 17.19
C PHE A 162 9.88 3.68 17.44
N HIS A 163 8.89 4.54 17.72
CA HIS A 163 7.51 4.09 17.95
C HIS A 163 6.90 3.44 16.70
N ILE A 164 7.12 4.02 15.52
CA ILE A 164 6.65 3.45 14.24
C ILE A 164 7.30 2.10 13.97
N SER A 165 8.62 2.00 14.09
CA SER A 165 9.36 0.74 13.91
C SER A 165 8.88 -0.34 14.88
N LYS A 166 8.60 0.03 16.14
CA LYS A 166 8.05 -0.88 17.14
C LYS A 166 6.68 -1.41 16.74
N SER A 167 5.76 -0.54 16.30
CA SER A 167 4.43 -0.92 15.83
C SER A 167 4.50 -1.87 14.63
N LEU A 168 5.32 -1.54 13.63
CA LEU A 168 5.48 -2.35 12.42
C LEU A 168 6.06 -3.74 12.73
N ASN A 169 6.98 -3.85 13.69
CA ASN A 169 7.51 -5.15 14.10
C ASN A 169 6.46 -6.05 14.75
N ILE A 170 5.53 -5.48 15.52
CA ILE A 170 4.45 -6.24 16.16
C ILE A 170 3.42 -6.67 15.10
N LEU A 171 3.09 -5.77 14.16
CA LEU A 171 2.21 -6.07 13.02
C LEU A 171 2.76 -7.19 12.13
N ARG A 172 4.04 -7.11 11.74
CA ARG A 172 4.67 -8.16 10.92
C ARG A 172 4.62 -9.55 11.56
N LYS A 173 4.83 -9.62 12.88
CA LYS A 173 4.74 -10.89 13.61
C LYS A 173 3.31 -11.45 13.61
N SER A 174 2.32 -10.57 13.70
CA SER A 174 0.91 -10.95 13.77
C SER A 174 0.34 -11.33 12.40
N LEU A 175 0.95 -10.82 11.33
CA LEU A 175 0.57 -11.09 9.93
C LEU A 175 1.47 -12.13 9.25
N LYS A 176 2.34 -12.82 9.99
CA LYS A 176 3.36 -13.70 9.40
C LYS A 176 2.79 -14.79 8.50
N ASP A 177 1.61 -15.31 8.81
CA ASP A 177 0.99 -16.39 8.04
C ASP A 177 0.28 -15.88 6.76
N TYR A 178 0.28 -14.55 6.53
CA TYR A 178 -0.30 -13.86 5.39
C TYR A 178 0.76 -13.09 4.56
N LEU A 179 2.05 -13.28 4.86
CA LEU A 179 3.20 -12.60 4.23
C LEU A 179 4.23 -13.63 3.76
#